data_AF-A0A352JQP3-F1
#
_entry.id   AF-A0A352JQP3-F1
#
_cell.length_a   1.000
_cell.length_b   1.000
_cell.length_c   1.000
_cell.angle_alpha   90.00
_cell.angle_beta   90.00
_cell.angle_gamma   90.00
#
_symmetry.space_group_name_H-M   'P 1'
#
loop_
_entity.id
_entity.type
_entity.pdbx_description
1 polymer ?
#
loop_
_entity_poly.entity_id
_entity_poly.type
_entity_poly.pdbx_seq_one_letter_code
_entity_poly.pdbx_strand_id
1 'polypeptide(L)'
;MKVFTTAKSILLLSILAALLVSCNNEVKQLTIRITSRMYSKFEEEHTVKMYQKFPISDTDLEGVVVEFYPDFDLDTLTFKAYSRSDTLYNPAAKILLIKGKDKKEEAWAFLPGMVPHFSPRSFLGFELLNFKTGGKYIKPVNPRAENENDNEK
;
A
#
# COMPACT_ATOMS: atom_id res chain seq x y z
N MET A 1 38.36 -40.16 -31.70
CA MET A 1 37.20 -40.13 -30.77
C MET A 1 37.52 -39.19 -29.62
N LYS A 2 36.81 -38.07 -29.49
CA LYS A 2 36.89 -37.17 -28.33
C LYS A 2 35.46 -36.87 -27.88
N VAL A 3 35.14 -37.34 -26.68
CA VAL A 3 33.86 -37.16 -25.99
C VAL A 3 33.91 -35.80 -25.31
N PHE A 4 33.01 -34.87 -25.68
CA PHE A 4 32.81 -33.63 -24.93
C PHE A 4 31.50 -33.74 -24.15
N THR A 5 31.68 -33.87 -22.85
CA THR A 5 30.64 -34.10 -21.85
C THR A 5 29.96 -32.79 -21.48
N THR A 6 28.65 -32.90 -21.31
CA THR A 6 27.62 -31.93 -20.92
C THR A 6 27.95 -31.10 -19.67
N ALA A 7 28.15 -29.80 -19.84
CA ALA A 7 28.23 -28.82 -18.75
C ALA A 7 27.32 -27.61 -19.02
N LYS A 8 26.01 -27.83 -19.17
CA LYS A 8 25.05 -26.72 -19.40
C LYS A 8 23.77 -26.75 -18.54
N SER A 9 23.64 -27.68 -17.59
CA SER A 9 22.32 -27.92 -16.95
C SER A 9 22.19 -27.49 -15.49
N ILE A 10 23.21 -26.88 -14.86
CA ILE A 10 23.17 -26.53 -13.43
C ILE A 10 22.88 -25.03 -13.19
N LEU A 11 23.04 -24.16 -14.19
CA LEU A 11 22.87 -22.71 -14.01
C LEU A 11 21.41 -22.21 -14.08
N LEU A 12 20.44 -23.07 -14.43
CA LEU A 12 19.05 -22.66 -14.57
C LEU A 12 18.22 -22.76 -13.28
N LEU A 13 18.71 -23.46 -12.25
CA LEU A 13 17.94 -23.66 -11.00
C LEU A 13 18.09 -22.51 -9.99
N SER A 14 19.12 -21.67 -10.11
CA SER A 14 19.39 -20.60 -9.14
C SER A 14 18.54 -19.34 -9.35
N ILE A 15 18.03 -19.11 -10.56
CA ILE A 15 17.27 -17.90 -10.89
C ILE A 15 15.82 -17.98 -10.38
N LEU A 16 15.28 -19.18 -10.17
CA LEU A 16 13.91 -19.36 -9.68
C LEU A 16 13.78 -19.18 -8.16
N ALA A 17 14.86 -19.34 -7.39
CA ALA A 17 14.84 -19.20 -5.93
C ALA A 17 14.85 -17.73 -5.46
N ALA A 18 15.36 -16.80 -6.27
CA ALA A 18 15.40 -15.37 -5.92
C ALA A 18 14.04 -14.65 -6.05
N LEU A 19 13.05 -15.28 -6.71
CA LEU A 19 11.69 -14.74 -6.83
C LEU A 19 10.78 -15.11 -5.64
N LEU A 20 11.29 -15.91 -4.69
CA LEU A 20 10.60 -16.27 -3.46
C LEU A 20 11.09 -15.48 -2.24
N VAL A 21 11.82 -14.37 -2.45
CA VAL A 21 12.04 -13.36 -1.39
C VAL A 21 10.71 -12.69 -1.09
N SER A 22 9.91 -13.44 -0.37
CA SER A 22 8.84 -13.07 0.53
C SER A 22 8.31 -11.66 0.32
N CYS A 23 7.25 -11.55 -0.48
CA CYS A 23 6.17 -10.58 -0.25
C CYS A 23 5.54 -10.83 1.14
N ASN A 24 6.31 -10.72 2.21
CA ASN A 24 5.84 -10.88 3.58
C ASN A 24 5.17 -9.57 4.01
N ASN A 25 4.14 -9.19 3.26
CA ASN A 25 3.29 -8.09 3.67
C ASN A 25 2.30 -8.63 4.70
N GLU A 26 2.46 -8.19 5.94
CA GLU A 26 1.57 -8.61 7.03
C GLU A 26 0.21 -7.91 7.02
N VAL A 27 -0.08 -7.06 6.05
CA VAL A 27 -1.41 -6.47 5.86
C VAL A 27 -2.38 -7.54 5.37
N LYS A 28 -3.35 -7.87 6.23
CA LYS A 28 -4.40 -8.85 5.98
C LYS A 28 -5.56 -8.26 5.18
N GLN A 29 -5.86 -6.98 5.42
CA GLN A 29 -7.02 -6.28 4.86
C GLN A 29 -6.83 -4.76 4.97
N LEU A 30 -7.33 -4.01 3.98
CA LEU A 30 -7.45 -2.54 4.00
C LEU A 30 -8.86 -2.15 3.58
N THR A 31 -9.39 -1.08 4.14
CA THR A 31 -10.61 -0.42 3.68
C THR A 31 -10.22 0.92 3.08
N ILE A 32 -10.43 1.06 1.77
CA ILE A 32 -10.10 2.24 0.98
C ILE A 32 -11.38 2.95 0.60
N ARG A 33 -11.47 4.24 0.87
CA ARG A 33 -12.49 5.12 0.31
C ARG A 33 -11.94 5.83 -0.92
N ILE A 34 -12.76 5.92 -1.95
CA ILE A 34 -12.49 6.64 -3.18
C ILE A 34 -13.43 7.83 -3.21
N THR A 35 -12.89 9.00 -3.50
CA THR A 35 -13.65 10.24 -3.68
C THR A 35 -13.32 10.87 -5.03
N SER A 36 -14.19 11.74 -5.53
CA SER A 36 -13.95 12.47 -6.79
C SER A 36 -13.80 13.96 -6.54
N ARG A 37 -12.79 14.58 -7.18
CA ARG A 37 -12.66 16.04 -7.23
C ARG A 37 -13.76 16.71 -8.04
N MET A 38 -14.28 16.01 -9.06
CA MET A 38 -15.28 16.56 -9.97
C MET A 38 -16.70 16.36 -9.45
N TYR A 39 -16.92 15.30 -8.67
CA TYR A 39 -18.23 14.92 -8.14
C TYR A 39 -18.16 14.81 -6.61
N SER A 40 -18.47 15.89 -5.91
CA SER A 40 -18.34 15.97 -4.44
C SER A 40 -19.20 14.99 -3.65
N LYS A 41 -20.21 14.38 -4.28
CA LYS A 41 -21.07 13.35 -3.69
C LYS A 41 -20.62 11.92 -4.02
N PHE A 42 -19.61 11.76 -4.86
CA PHE A 42 -19.06 10.45 -5.20
C PHE A 42 -18.21 9.96 -4.03
N GLU A 43 -18.63 8.85 -3.46
CA GLU A 43 -17.93 8.15 -2.40
C GLU A 43 -18.13 6.65 -2.62
N GLU A 44 -17.04 5.90 -2.66
CA GLU A 44 -17.05 4.46 -2.86
C GLU A 44 -16.06 3.81 -1.90
N GLU A 45 -16.47 2.75 -1.19
CA GLU A 45 -15.61 2.06 -0.22
C GLU A 45 -15.33 0.62 -0.67
N HIS A 46 -14.06 0.24 -0.61
CA HIS A 46 -13.59 -1.10 -0.96
C HIS A 46 -12.80 -1.71 0.19
N THR A 47 -13.17 -2.93 0.58
CA THR A 47 -12.38 -3.72 1.52
C THR A 47 -11.58 -4.78 0.76
N VAL A 48 -10.26 -4.63 0.73
CA VAL A 48 -9.36 -5.36 -0.19
C VAL A 48 -8.14 -5.93 0.54
N LYS A 49 -7.48 -6.88 -0.11
CA LYS A 49 -6.15 -7.36 0.26
C LYS A 49 -5.07 -6.69 -0.59
N MET A 50 -3.82 -6.78 -0.16
CA MET A 50 -2.68 -6.41 -0.99
C MET A 50 -2.72 -7.17 -2.32
N TYR A 51 -2.40 -6.47 -3.40
CA TYR A 51 -2.35 -6.98 -4.78
C TYR A 51 -3.68 -7.48 -5.35
N GLN A 52 -4.79 -7.32 -4.62
CA GLN A 52 -6.13 -7.61 -5.13
C GLN A 52 -6.65 -6.42 -5.92
N LYS A 53 -7.15 -6.69 -7.13
CA LYS A 53 -7.88 -5.70 -7.94
C LYS A 53 -9.25 -5.40 -7.35
N PHE A 54 -9.65 -4.14 -7.44
CA PHE A 54 -11.02 -3.70 -7.17
C PHE A 54 -11.47 -2.71 -8.25
N PRO A 55 -12.71 -2.82 -8.75
CA PRO A 55 -13.23 -1.88 -9.74
C PRO A 55 -13.47 -0.50 -9.12
N ILE A 56 -13.41 0.55 -9.93
CA ILE A 56 -13.85 1.89 -9.54
C ILE A 56 -15.10 2.24 -10.35
N SER A 57 -16.19 2.48 -9.65
CA SER A 57 -17.51 2.71 -10.24
C SER A 57 -17.49 3.92 -11.18
N ASP A 58 -18.31 3.85 -12.25
CA ASP A 58 -18.43 4.88 -13.30
C ASP A 58 -17.12 5.21 -14.06
N THR A 59 -16.13 4.31 -13.98
CA THR A 59 -14.89 4.40 -14.75
C THR A 59 -14.54 3.06 -15.39
N ASP A 60 -13.54 3.05 -16.27
CA ASP A 60 -12.90 1.82 -16.76
C ASP A 60 -11.60 1.50 -16.02
N LEU A 61 -11.42 2.08 -14.83
CA LEU A 61 -10.26 1.90 -13.99
C LEU A 61 -10.51 0.79 -12.96
N GLU A 62 -9.45 0.06 -12.65
CA GLU A 62 -9.36 -0.78 -11.46
C GLU A 62 -8.24 -0.23 -10.57
N GLY A 63 -8.43 -0.31 -9.26
CA GLY A 63 -7.40 -0.04 -8.26
C GLY A 63 -6.73 -1.32 -7.79
N VAL A 64 -5.45 -1.23 -7.40
CA VAL A 64 -4.70 -2.30 -6.73
C VAL A 64 -3.84 -1.69 -5.64
N VAL A 65 -3.95 -2.19 -4.41
CA VAL A 65 -3.00 -1.79 -3.36
C VAL A 65 -1.69 -2.55 -3.57
N VAL A 66 -0.59 -1.84 -3.80
CA VAL A 66 0.72 -2.44 -4.14
C VAL A 66 1.79 -2.22 -3.07
N GLU A 67 1.67 -1.20 -2.24
CA GLU A 67 2.58 -0.96 -1.12
C GLU A 67 1.79 -0.48 0.11
N PHE A 68 2.34 -0.72 1.30
CA PHE A 68 1.81 -0.21 2.57
C PHE A 68 2.98 0.24 3.44
N TYR A 69 2.96 1.50 3.88
CA TYR A 69 3.95 2.08 4.77
C TYR A 69 3.30 2.40 6.12
N PRO A 70 3.75 1.78 7.24
CA PRO A 70 3.19 2.07 8.55
C PRO A 70 3.54 3.47 9.07
N ASP A 71 4.66 4.05 8.63
CA ASP A 71 5.12 5.38 8.99
C ASP A 71 5.62 6.11 7.74
N PHE A 72 4.68 6.48 6.88
CA PHE A 72 4.94 7.11 5.60
C PHE A 72 5.68 8.43 5.78
N ASP A 73 6.72 8.62 4.96
CA ASP A 73 7.37 9.90 4.74
C ASP A 73 7.85 10.02 3.28
N LEU A 74 8.15 11.25 2.88
CA LEU A 74 8.60 11.59 1.52
C LEU A 74 9.93 12.32 1.61
N ASP A 75 10.95 11.77 0.95
CA ASP A 75 12.20 12.50 0.74
C ASP A 75 11.90 13.72 -0.15
N THR A 76 12.09 14.93 0.38
CA THR A 76 11.73 16.18 -0.29
C THR A 76 12.65 16.55 -1.45
N LEU A 77 13.84 15.93 -1.54
CA LEU A 77 14.78 16.14 -2.64
C LEU A 77 14.50 15.17 -3.78
N THR A 78 14.28 13.88 -3.45
CA THR A 78 14.10 12.84 -4.47
C THR A 78 12.64 12.54 -4.80
N PHE A 79 11.71 13.07 -3.99
CA PHE A 79 10.27 12.74 -4.01
C PHE A 79 10.00 11.23 -3.89
N LYS A 80 10.93 10.49 -3.30
CA LYS A 80 10.78 9.06 -3.07
C LYS A 80 10.07 8.83 -1.74
N ALA A 81 8.95 8.13 -1.79
CA ALA A 81 8.26 7.69 -0.59
C ALA A 81 9.05 6.58 0.11
N TYR A 82 9.03 6.56 1.43
CA TYR A 82 9.63 5.52 2.26
C TYR A 82 8.87 5.37 3.60
N SER A 83 9.14 4.29 4.33
CA SER A 83 8.67 4.14 5.72
C SER A 83 9.80 4.46 6.69
N ARG A 84 9.55 5.31 7.68
CA ARG A 84 10.56 5.69 8.69
C ARG A 84 10.76 4.62 9.77
N SER A 85 9.71 3.88 10.08
CA SER A 85 9.69 2.84 11.11
C SER A 85 8.69 1.74 10.76
N ASP A 86 8.60 0.69 11.60
CA ASP A 86 7.53 -0.32 11.55
C ASP A 86 6.34 0.04 12.47
N THR A 87 6.37 1.22 13.11
CA THR A 87 5.29 1.70 13.98
C THR A 87 4.23 2.42 13.15
N LEU A 88 2.95 2.20 13.44
CA LEU A 88 1.81 2.75 12.70
C LEU A 88 1.54 4.24 13.02
N TYR A 89 2.56 5.10 12.97
CA TYR A 89 2.44 6.53 13.25
C TYR A 89 1.74 7.29 12.12
N ASN A 90 2.03 6.93 10.87
CA ASN A 90 1.47 7.57 9.69
C ASN A 90 1.18 6.54 8.58
N PRO A 91 0.20 5.64 8.76
CA PRO A 91 -0.06 4.57 7.80
C PRO A 91 -0.55 5.13 6.46
N ALA A 92 0.05 4.65 5.36
CA ALA A 92 -0.37 4.98 4.01
C ALA A 92 -0.32 3.75 3.10
N ALA A 93 -1.23 3.69 2.13
CA ALA A 93 -1.29 2.62 1.15
C ALA A 93 -1.10 3.17 -0.26
N LYS A 94 -0.22 2.56 -1.06
CA LYS A 94 -0.01 2.94 -2.46
C LYS A 94 -1.00 2.19 -3.34
N ILE A 95 -1.76 2.94 -4.11
CA ILE A 95 -2.75 2.43 -5.05
C ILE A 95 -2.22 2.62 -6.47
N LEU A 96 -2.20 1.52 -7.21
CA LEU A 96 -1.95 1.49 -8.63
C LEU A 96 -3.29 1.53 -9.37
N LEU A 97 -3.48 2.53 -10.22
CA LEU A 97 -4.61 2.61 -11.12
C LEU A 97 -4.26 2.00 -12.47
N ILE A 98 -5.09 1.06 -12.91
CA ILE A 98 -4.92 0.29 -14.14
C ILE A 98 -6.16 0.40 -15.01
N LYS A 99 -5.95 0.40 -16.34
CA LYS A 99 -7.00 0.36 -17.35
C LYS A 99 -6.68 -0.78 -18.32
N GLY A 100 -7.40 -1.88 -18.22
CA GLY A 100 -7.08 -3.11 -18.95
C GLY A 100 -5.70 -3.65 -18.55
N LYS A 101 -4.74 -3.64 -19.48
CA LYS A 101 -3.35 -4.09 -19.23
C LYS A 101 -2.38 -2.95 -18.91
N ASP A 102 -2.83 -1.70 -19.03
CA ASP A 102 -1.97 -0.54 -18.87
C ASP A 102 -2.01 -0.01 -17.44
N LYS A 103 -0.83 0.25 -16.88
CA LYS A 103 -0.68 1.14 -15.72
C LYS A 103 -0.97 2.58 -16.15
N LYS A 104 -1.88 3.25 -15.45
CA LYS A 104 -2.23 4.65 -15.72
C LYS A 104 -1.61 5.59 -14.70
N GLU A 105 -1.75 5.30 -13.42
CA GLU A 105 -1.35 6.25 -12.38
C GLU A 105 -1.02 5.54 -11.05
N GLU A 106 -0.24 6.22 -10.21
CA GLU A 106 -0.02 5.84 -8.82
C GLU A 106 -0.60 6.93 -7.92
N ALA A 107 -1.27 6.53 -6.86
CA ALA A 107 -1.81 7.41 -5.84
C ALA A 107 -1.53 6.84 -4.44
N TRP A 108 -1.62 7.69 -3.42
CA TRP A 108 -1.51 7.28 -2.03
C TRP A 108 -2.85 7.49 -1.32
N ALA A 109 -3.24 6.50 -0.52
CA ALA A 109 -4.35 6.57 0.41
C ALA A 109 -3.80 6.80 1.83
N PHE A 110 -4.26 7.85 2.48
CA PHE A 110 -3.88 8.26 3.83
C PHE A 110 -5.08 8.19 4.78
N LEU A 111 -4.83 8.23 6.09
CA LEU A 111 -5.91 8.30 7.07
C LEU A 111 -6.82 9.52 6.82
N PRO A 112 -8.14 9.42 7.09
CA PRO A 112 -9.07 10.54 6.94
C PRO A 112 -8.61 11.79 7.69
N GLY A 113 -8.86 12.95 7.09
CA GLY A 113 -8.47 14.25 7.67
C GLY A 113 -7.00 14.63 7.45
N MET A 114 -6.16 13.70 6.97
CA MET A 114 -4.92 14.09 6.31
C MET A 114 -5.27 14.70 4.96
N VAL A 115 -4.63 15.82 4.60
CA VAL A 115 -4.90 16.48 3.32
C VAL A 115 -4.71 15.46 2.20
N PRO A 116 -5.75 15.12 1.42
CA PRO A 116 -5.61 14.15 0.36
C PRO A 116 -4.56 14.66 -0.63
N HIS A 117 -3.40 14.00 -0.67
CA HIS A 117 -2.38 14.25 -1.68
C HIS A 117 -2.87 13.65 -2.99
N PHE A 118 -3.85 14.32 -3.59
CA PHE A 118 -4.18 14.07 -4.96
C PHE A 118 -2.92 14.32 -5.80
N SER A 119 -2.59 13.37 -6.66
CA SER A 119 -1.73 13.67 -7.80
C SER A 119 -2.30 14.90 -8.53
N PRO A 120 -1.45 15.83 -8.99
CA PRO A 120 -1.91 16.98 -9.78
C PRO A 120 -2.78 16.60 -10.99
N ARG A 121 -2.68 15.34 -11.44
CA ARG A 121 -3.40 14.80 -12.60
C ARG A 121 -4.57 13.87 -12.24
N SER A 122 -4.67 13.42 -10.98
CA SER A 122 -5.75 12.52 -10.57
C SER A 122 -7.03 13.30 -10.27
N PHE A 123 -8.14 12.83 -10.84
CA PHE A 123 -9.49 13.26 -10.47
C PHE A 123 -10.04 12.47 -9.27
N LEU A 124 -9.37 11.38 -8.89
CA LEU A 124 -9.76 10.51 -7.78
C LEU A 124 -8.87 10.77 -6.56
N GLY A 125 -9.49 10.81 -5.39
CA GLY A 125 -8.84 10.85 -4.08
C GLY A 125 -9.01 9.50 -3.40
N PHE A 126 -8.06 9.15 -2.54
CA PHE A 126 -8.08 7.89 -1.80
C PHE A 126 -7.83 8.13 -0.32
N GLU A 127 -8.66 7.54 0.52
CA GLU A 127 -8.49 7.53 1.97
C GLU A 127 -8.35 6.08 2.46
N LEU A 128 -7.43 5.86 3.39
CA LEU A 128 -7.25 4.61 4.11
C LEU A 128 -8.10 4.67 5.38
N LEU A 129 -9.33 4.17 5.32
CA LEU A 129 -10.26 4.24 6.45
C LEU A 129 -9.87 3.27 7.57
N ASN A 130 -9.41 2.07 7.19
CA ASN A 130 -9.10 1.01 8.14
C ASN A 130 -8.07 0.05 7.55
N PHE A 131 -7.36 -0.66 8.41
CA PHE A 131 -6.46 -1.74 8.00
C PHE A 131 -6.31 -2.77 9.13
N LYS A 132 -6.09 -4.02 8.74
CA LYS A 132 -5.76 -5.12 9.65
C LYS A 132 -4.40 -5.66 9.28
N THR A 133 -3.51 -5.72 10.25
CA THR A 133 -2.13 -6.18 10.08
C THR A 133 -1.85 -7.43 10.91
N GLY A 134 -0.72 -8.07 10.63
CA GLY A 134 -0.09 -9.10 11.45
C GLY A 134 0.73 -8.51 12.60
N GLY A 135 1.63 -9.31 13.15
CA GLY A 135 2.43 -8.98 14.33
C GLY A 135 3.67 -8.10 14.10
N LYS A 136 4.08 -7.85 12.85
CA LYS A 136 5.27 -7.05 12.51
C LYS A 136 5.10 -5.57 12.87
N TYR A 137 3.92 -5.00 12.62
CA TYR A 137 3.71 -3.57 12.81
C TYR A 137 3.31 -3.23 14.24
N ILE A 138 3.95 -2.20 14.79
CA ILE A 138 3.77 -1.76 16.18
C ILE A 138 2.66 -0.71 16.22
N LYS A 139 1.72 -0.82 17.16
CA LYS A 139 0.75 0.25 17.39
C LYS A 139 1.41 1.40 18.15
N PRO A 140 1.13 2.68 17.83
CA PRO A 140 1.63 3.80 18.61
C PRO A 140 1.17 3.65 20.06
N VAL A 141 2.10 3.82 21.00
CA VAL A 141 1.73 4.04 22.40
C VAL A 141 1.10 5.43 22.45
N ASN A 142 -0.13 5.54 22.94
CA ASN A 142 -0.76 6.83 23.18
C ASN A 142 -0.40 7.27 24.61
N PRO A 143 0.58 8.18 24.80
CA PRO A 143 1.01 8.57 26.14
C PRO A 143 -0.09 9.31 26.94
N ARG A 144 -1.17 9.76 26.30
CA ARG A 144 -2.32 10.35 27.01
C ARG A 144 -3.28 9.33 27.60
N ALA A 145 -3.36 8.12 27.03
CA ALA A 145 -4.27 7.08 27.51
C ALA A 145 -3.81 6.43 28.83
N GLU A 146 -2.52 6.55 29.17
CA GLU A 146 -1.99 6.02 30.43
C GLU A 146 -2.29 6.93 31.63
N ASN A 147 -2.42 8.24 31.42
CA ASN A 147 -2.64 9.22 32.50
C ASN A 147 -4.11 9.41 32.91
N GLU A 148 -5.08 8.79 32.23
CA GLU A 148 -6.50 8.87 32.60
C GLU A 148 -6.89 7.86 33.69
N ASN A 149 -6.09 6.81 33.91
CA ASN A 149 -6.36 5.79 34.93
C ASN A 149 -5.87 6.17 36.34
N ASP A 150 -5.11 7.25 36.49
CA ASP A 150 -4.52 7.66 37.79
C ASP A 150 -5.34 8.70 38.55
N ASN A 151 -6.44 9.21 37.96
CA ASN A 151 -7.30 10.22 38.59
C ASN A 151 -8.63 9.67 39.16
N GLU A 152 -8.84 8.35 39.17
CA GLU A 152 -9.98 7.69 39.84
C GLU A 152 -9.56 7.02 41.17
N LYS A 153 -8.90 7.75 42.07
CA LYS A 153 -8.68 7.33 43.46
C LYS A 153 -9.09 8.38 44.47
#